data_AF-A0AAV5IFM0-F1
#
_entry.id   AF-A0AAV5IFM0-F1
#
_cell.length_a   1.000
_cell.length_b   1.000
_cell.length_c   1.000
_cell.angle_alpha   90.00
_cell.angle_beta   90.00
_cell.angle_gamma   90.00
#
_symmetry.space_group_name_H-M   'P 1'
#
loop_
_entity.id
_entity.type
_entity.pdbx_description
1 polymer ?
#
loop_
_entity_poly.entity_id
_entity_poly.type
_entity_poly.pdbx_seq_one_letter_code
_entity_poly.pdbx_strand_id
1 'polypeptide(L)'
;MGVDTMAQDPEERQRFSEKIIVLLLTVDAIEGADLTVRVAKKSMVDELEAMLDVVDPQPSGKSLSMKRRTFDMPDSVIQKEIAKGVAQVVQMLENEESSTSEA
;
A
#
# COMPACT_ATOMS: atom_id res chain seq x y z
N MET A 1 16.40 7.82 31.37
CA MET A 1 17.25 7.31 30.27
C MET A 1 16.32 7.23 29.07
N GLY A 2 16.44 8.19 28.15
CA GLY A 2 15.40 8.49 27.17
C GLY A 2 15.31 7.44 26.07
N VAL A 3 14.08 7.03 25.76
CA VAL A 3 13.73 6.14 24.64
C VAL A 3 12.58 6.74 23.83
N ASP A 4 12.64 8.04 23.52
CA ASP A 4 11.56 8.74 22.81
C ASP A 4 12.06 9.56 21.60
N THR A 5 13.20 9.22 20.99
CA THR A 5 13.79 10.08 19.95
C THR A 5 13.17 9.88 18.56
N MET A 6 12.45 8.79 18.30
CA MET A 6 11.79 8.55 16.99
C MET A 6 10.32 9.03 16.96
N ALA A 7 9.77 9.43 18.11
CA ALA A 7 8.35 9.77 18.22
C ALA A 7 8.01 11.20 17.76
N GLN A 8 9.00 12.09 17.66
CA GLN A 8 8.76 13.53 17.50
C GLN A 8 8.71 14.00 16.04
N ASP A 9 9.42 13.35 15.13
CA ASP A 9 9.40 13.70 13.71
C ASP A 9 8.53 12.70 12.92
N PRO A 10 7.33 13.11 12.48
CA PRO A 10 6.46 12.25 11.69
C PRO A 10 7.08 11.85 10.34
N GLU A 11 7.94 12.67 9.75
CA GLU A 11 8.62 12.35 8.49
C GLU A 11 9.73 11.33 8.69
N GLU A 12 10.51 11.42 9.77
CA GLU A 12 11.54 10.42 10.08
C GLU A 12 10.90 9.07 10.42
N ARG A 13 9.80 9.09 11.19
CA ARG A 13 9.02 7.89 11.48
C ARG A 13 8.48 7.24 10.21
N GLN A 14 7.88 8.04 9.32
CA GLN A 14 7.40 7.56 8.02
C GLN A 14 8.54 6.95 7.18
N ARG A 15 9.68 7.65 7.07
CA ARG A 15 10.86 7.16 6.36
C ARG A 15 11.41 5.86 6.95
N PHE A 16 11.30 5.67 8.26
CA PHE A 16 11.73 4.44 8.92
C PHE A 16 10.75 3.29 8.66
N SER A 17 9.45 3.54 8.78
CA SER A 17 8.41 2.55 8.42
C SER A 17 8.53 2.09 6.98
N GLU A 18 8.80 3.00 6.04
CA GLU A 18 9.03 2.66 4.64
C GLU A 18 10.23 1.72 4.45
N LYS A 19 11.34 1.97 5.15
CA LYS A 19 12.52 1.10 5.11
C LYS A 19 12.22 -0.30 5.65
N ILE A 20 11.46 -0.40 6.74
CA ILE A 20 11.04 -1.70 7.30
C ILE A 20 10.16 -2.45 6.29
N ILE A 21 9.20 -1.76 5.67
CA ILE A 21 8.31 -2.36 4.67
C ILE A 21 9.10 -2.84 3.43
N VAL A 22 10.03 -2.03 2.91
CA VAL A 22 10.88 -2.46 1.78
C VAL A 22 11.71 -3.69 2.15
N LEU A 23 12.21 -3.75 3.38
CA LEU A 23 12.98 -4.90 3.85
C LEU A 23 12.10 -6.14 3.98
N LEU A 24 10.88 -6.02 4.52
CA LEU A 24 9.87 -7.10 4.55
C LEU A 24 9.59 -7.64 3.14
N LEU A 25 9.37 -6.78 2.15
CA LEU A 25 9.15 -7.19 0.75
C LEU A 25 10.35 -7.94 0.18
N THR A 26 11.56 -7.47 0.49
CA THR A 26 12.81 -8.07 0.01
C THR A 26 13.02 -9.45 0.64
N VAL A 27 12.75 -9.57 1.95
CA VAL A 27 12.84 -10.83 2.69
C VAL A 27 11.79 -11.82 2.20
N ASP A 28 10.55 -11.39 1.95
CA ASP A 28 9.50 -12.27 1.45
C ASP A 28 9.85 -12.90 0.08
N ALA A 29 10.48 -12.10 -0.79
CA ALA A 29 10.98 -12.50 -2.09
C ALA A 29 12.19 -13.47 -2.04
N ILE A 30 12.75 -13.77 -0.86
CA ILE A 30 13.79 -14.79 -0.72
C ILE A 30 13.18 -16.17 -1.01
N GLU A 31 13.71 -16.81 -2.05
CA GLU A 31 13.37 -18.17 -2.47
C GLU A 31 14.39 -19.18 -1.94
N GLY A 32 13.91 -20.39 -1.60
CA GLY A 32 14.76 -21.50 -1.19
C GLY A 32 13.95 -22.66 -0.61
N ALA A 33 14.24 -23.89 -1.05
CA ALA A 33 13.55 -25.09 -0.57
C ALA A 33 14.09 -25.58 0.79
N ASP A 34 15.30 -25.16 1.16
CA ASP A 34 15.98 -25.57 2.38
C ASP A 34 15.20 -25.14 3.63
N LEU A 35 15.15 -26.01 4.64
CA LEU A 35 14.42 -25.74 5.87
C LEU A 35 15.03 -24.57 6.65
N THR A 36 16.36 -24.44 6.65
CA THR A 36 17.07 -23.36 7.34
C THR A 36 16.73 -22.01 6.73
N VAL A 37 16.65 -21.94 5.39
CA VAL A 37 16.25 -20.72 4.67
C VAL A 37 14.82 -20.31 5.06
N ARG A 38 13.89 -21.27 5.14
CA ARG A 38 12.50 -20.99 5.53
C ARG A 38 12.38 -20.54 6.98
N VAL A 39 13.13 -21.16 7.90
CA VAL A 39 13.14 -20.79 9.32
C VAL A 39 13.75 -19.40 9.51
N ALA A 40 14.88 -19.11 8.86
CA ALA A 40 15.50 -17.81 8.90
C ALA A 40 14.58 -16.73 8.33
N LYS A 41 13.98 -16.97 7.16
CA LYS A 41 13.00 -16.06 6.55
C LYS A 41 11.86 -15.75 7.50
N LYS A 42 11.27 -16.78 8.12
CA LYS A 42 10.19 -16.61 9.10
C LYS A 42 10.63 -15.73 10.27
N SER A 43 11.78 -16.03 10.87
CA SER A 43 12.31 -15.24 11.99
C SER A 43 12.56 -13.77 11.62
N MET A 44 13.04 -13.51 10.40
CA MET A 44 13.26 -12.15 9.91
C MET A 44 11.94 -11.41 9.70
N VAL A 45 10.91 -12.07 9.17
CA VAL A 45 9.57 -11.48 9.02
C VAL A 45 8.98 -11.16 10.39
N ASP A 46 8.99 -12.11 11.33
CA ASP A 46 8.41 -11.92 12.67
C ASP A 46 9.05 -10.72 13.41
N GLU A 47 10.38 -10.57 13.35
CA GLU A 47 11.09 -9.44 13.97
C GLU A 47 10.79 -8.10 13.27
N LEU A 48 10.76 -8.08 11.94
CA LEU A 48 10.49 -6.85 11.19
C LEU A 48 9.04 -6.37 11.34
N GLU A 49 8.08 -7.29 11.47
CA GLU A 49 6.69 -6.96 11.83
C GLU A 49 6.62 -6.35 13.24
N ALA A 50 7.31 -6.94 14.22
CA ALA A 50 7.38 -6.39 15.58
C ALA A 50 8.03 -4.99 15.62
N MET A 51 9.06 -4.76 14.81
CA MET A 51 9.65 -3.42 14.67
C MET A 51 8.66 -2.41 14.05
N LEU A 52 7.86 -2.84 13.08
CA LEU A 52 6.87 -1.98 12.45
C LEU A 52 5.74 -1.62 13.42
N ASP A 53 5.30 -2.54 14.27
CA ASP A 53 4.29 -2.28 15.31
C ASP A 53 4.74 -1.23 16.33
N VAL A 54 6.05 -1.15 16.61
CA VAL A 54 6.62 -0.13 17.51
C VAL A 54 6.69 1.25 16.84
N VAL A 55 7.05 1.30 15.56
CA VAL A 55 7.32 2.55 14.83
C VAL A 55 6.04 3.15 14.22
N ASP A 56 5.17 2.32 13.69
CA ASP A 56 3.88 2.69 13.10
C ASP A 56 2.79 1.80 13.67
N PRO A 57 2.40 2.03 14.94
CA PRO A 57 1.37 1.22 15.60
C PRO A 57 0.05 1.38 14.85
N GLN A 58 -0.28 0.42 14.00
CA GLN A 58 -1.60 0.38 13.36
C GLN A 58 -2.66 0.05 14.42
N PRO A 59 -3.88 0.62 14.29
CA PRO A 59 -4.98 0.27 15.18
C PRO A 59 -5.21 -1.25 15.15
N SER A 60 -5.27 -1.84 16.34
CA SER A 60 -5.38 -3.28 16.58
C SER A 60 -6.45 -3.93 15.71
N GLY A 61 -6.07 -4.89 14.87
CA GLY A 61 -7.00 -5.63 14.00
C GLY A 61 -6.52 -5.83 12.56
N LYS A 62 -5.46 -5.13 12.14
CA LYS A 62 -4.80 -5.34 10.85
C LYS A 62 -3.47 -6.05 11.12
N SER A 63 -3.51 -7.38 11.30
CA SER A 63 -2.27 -8.15 11.19
C SER A 63 -1.67 -7.81 9.82
N LEU A 64 -0.45 -7.25 9.84
CA LEU A 64 0.29 -6.78 8.68
C LEU A 64 0.67 -7.90 7.69
N SER A 65 0.16 -9.13 7.90
CA SER A 65 0.22 -10.29 7.00
C SER A 65 -0.24 -9.91 5.59
N MET A 66 0.60 -9.16 4.86
CA MET A 66 0.69 -8.79 3.44
C MET A 66 -0.60 -8.57 2.64
N LYS A 67 -1.76 -8.60 3.29
CA LYS A 67 -3.07 -8.68 2.64
C LYS A 67 -3.54 -7.26 2.47
N ARG A 68 -2.88 -6.62 1.50
CA ARG A 68 -3.22 -5.32 0.94
C ARG A 68 -2.95 -4.20 1.93
N ARG A 69 -1.69 -3.74 1.95
CA ARG A 69 -1.45 -2.29 2.03
C ARG A 69 -2.22 -1.70 0.86
N THR A 70 -3.48 -1.39 1.06
CA THR A 70 -4.14 -0.37 0.27
C THR A 70 -3.20 0.82 0.40
N PHE A 71 -2.44 1.09 -0.67
CA PHE A 71 -2.19 2.46 -1.08
C PHE A 71 -3.44 3.26 -0.69
N ASP A 72 -3.29 4.39 0.00
CA ASP A 72 -4.43 5.24 0.39
C ASP A 72 -5.05 5.78 -0.90
N MET A 73 -5.75 4.89 -1.60
CA MET A 73 -6.51 5.09 -2.78
C MET A 73 -7.78 5.68 -2.20
N PRO A 74 -8.08 6.96 -2.43
CA PRO A 74 -9.28 7.58 -1.90
C PRO A 74 -10.49 6.81 -2.43
N ASP A 75 -10.97 5.90 -1.60
CA ASP A 75 -11.99 4.93 -1.97
C ASP A 75 -13.33 5.68 -2.06
N SER A 76 -14.05 5.42 -3.15
CA SER A 76 -15.40 5.89 -3.50
C SER A 76 -15.58 7.28 -4.12
N VAL A 77 -15.00 8.37 -3.60
CA VAL A 77 -15.35 9.72 -4.09
C VAL A 77 -14.81 9.97 -5.50
N ILE A 78 -13.56 9.55 -5.76
CA ILE A 78 -12.93 9.74 -7.07
C ILE A 78 -13.56 8.84 -8.14
N GLN A 79 -13.98 7.62 -7.79
CA GLN A 79 -14.58 6.68 -8.74
C GLN A 79 -15.90 7.21 -9.33
N LYS A 80 -16.70 7.92 -8.53
CA LYS A 80 -17.97 8.51 -8.99
C LYS A 80 -17.75 9.66 -9.97
N GLU A 81 -16.78 10.53 -9.69
CA GLU A 81 -16.43 11.64 -10.58
C GLU A 81 -15.78 11.14 -11.88
N ILE A 82 -14.93 10.11 -11.81
CA ILE A 82 -14.38 9.46 -13.00
C ILE A 82 -15.50 8.84 -13.84
N ALA A 83 -16.40 8.06 -13.24
CA ALA A 83 -17.50 7.43 -13.96
C ALA A 83 -18.43 8.45 -14.64
N LYS A 84 -18.71 9.56 -13.95
CA LYS A 84 -19.50 10.67 -14.49
C LYS A 84 -18.77 11.36 -15.66
N GLY A 85 -17.47 11.61 -15.52
CA GLY A 85 -16.65 12.20 -16.58
C GLY A 85 -16.58 11.30 -17.81
N VAL A 86 -16.41 9.99 -17.63
CA VAL A 86 -16.38 9.02 -18.74
C VAL A 86 -17.73 8.96 -19.46
N ALA A 87 -18.84 8.91 -18.73
CA ALA A 87 -20.18 8.92 -19.33
C ALA A 87 -20.42 10.17 -20.18
N GLN A 88 -19.94 11.33 -19.72
CA GLN A 88 -20.05 12.58 -20.46
C GLN A 88 -19.22 12.58 -21.76
N VAL A 89 -17.99 12.06 -21.72
CA VAL A 89 -17.13 11.94 -22.91
C VAL A 89 -17.72 10.97 -23.92
N VAL A 90 -18.23 9.82 -23.48
CA VAL A 90 -18.86 8.84 -24.38
C VAL A 90 -20.09 9.44 -25.07
N GLN A 91 -20.93 10.16 -24.33
CA GLN A 91 -22.09 10.83 -24.90
C GLN A 91 -21.70 11.91 -25.92
N MET A 92 -20.63 12.67 -25.64
CA MET A 92 -20.13 13.67 -26.59
C MET A 92 -19.64 13.02 -27.90
N LEU A 93 -18.92 11.91 -27.81
CA LEU A 93 -18.43 11.17 -28.99
C LEU A 93 -19.58 10.55 -29.80
N GLU A 94 -20.56 9.94 -29.14
CA GLU A 94 -21.72 9.34 -29.81
C GLU A 94 -22.57 10.41 -30.53
N ASN A 95 -22.74 11.58 -29.89
CA ASN A 95 -23.43 12.71 -30.51
C ASN A 95 -22.65 13.27 -31.71
N GLU A 96 -21.32 13.35 -31.64
CA GLU A 96 -20.47 13.77 -32.77
C GLU A 96 -20.56 12.79 -33.96
N GLU A 97 -20.54 11.48 -33.70
CA GLU A 97 -20.67 10.46 -34.75
C GLU A 97 -22.06 10.48 -35.42
N SER A 98 -23.13 10.71 -34.64
CA SER A 98 -24.50 10.84 -35.16
C SER A 98 -24.72 12.12 -35.99
N SER A 99 -24.00 13.21 -35.67
CA SER A 99 -24.08 14.46 -36.43
C SER A 99 -23.30 14.44 -37.75
N THR A 100 -22.36 13.51 -37.90
CA THR A 100 -21.52 13.36 -39.11
C THR A 100 -22.15 12.41 -40.13
N SER A 101 -23.19 11.66 -39.74
CA SER A 101 -23.86 10.67 -40.58
C SER A 101 -25.19 11.15 -41.21
N GLU A 102 -25.57 12.42 -41.02
CA GLU A 102 -26.71 13.08 -41.70
C GLU A 102 -26.30 14.22 -42.67
N ALA A 103 -25.13 14.11 -43.31
CA ALA A 103 -24.71 15.01 -44.42
C ALA A 103 -24.46 14.25 -45.73
#